data_AF-A0A944PS97-F1
#
_entry.id   AF-A0A944PS97-F1
#
_cell.length_a   1.000
_cell.length_b   1.000
_cell.length_c   1.000
_cell.angle_alpha   90.00
_cell.angle_beta   90.00
_cell.angle_gamma   90.00
#
_symmetry.space_group_name_H-M   'P 1'
#
loop_
_entity.id
_entity.type
_entity.pdbx_description
1 polymer ?
#
loop_
_entity_poly.entity_id
_entity_poly.type
_entity_poly.pdbx_seq_one_letter_code
_entity_poly.pdbx_strand_id
1 'polypeptide(L)'
;MPEYPLRCDVRRAESTTDLLADLHHSEPDFAPYLLTAWSPELTAQDTVVLPYLALLLDEPLALRKPRTGHTASRRLTWHCAIRNTTGVELDDDDWYELTREVLDATGIEPDDDPAACRWAALRNQANGLDIVATVIRQDCRWARLHNDAYFARSACADFAYDHRLDEPGRLPAISGRAKSRNLRILSP
;
A
#
# COMPACT_ATOMS: atom_id res chain seq x y z
N MET A 1 -25.01 -5.43 6.20
CA MET A 1 -23.64 -5.24 6.73
C MET A 1 -23.41 -3.74 6.76
N PRO A 2 -22.80 -3.16 7.82
CA PRO A 2 -22.45 -1.75 7.76
C PRO A 2 -21.54 -1.51 6.55
N GLU A 3 -21.87 -0.49 5.78
CA GLU A 3 -21.07 -0.09 4.63
C GLU A 3 -19.87 0.69 5.18
N TYR A 4 -18.68 0.12 5.09
CA TYR A 4 -17.45 0.79 5.53
C TYR A 4 -17.03 1.77 4.43
N PRO A 5 -16.78 3.05 4.74
CA PRO A 5 -16.34 4.06 3.76
C PRO A 5 -15.17 3.58 2.89
N LEU A 6 -14.22 2.88 3.52
CA LEU A 6 -13.12 2.20 2.87
C LEU A 6 -13.25 0.68 3.11
N ARG A 7 -13.61 -0.05 2.05
CA ARG A 7 -13.62 -1.52 2.08
C ARG A 7 -12.20 -2.04 1.88
N CYS A 8 -11.66 -2.69 2.91
CA CYS A 8 -10.33 -3.28 2.91
C CYS A 8 -10.38 -4.83 2.95
N ASP A 9 -9.73 -5.46 1.97
CA ASP A 9 -9.58 -6.92 1.85
C ASP A 9 -8.10 -7.31 1.78
N VAL A 10 -7.66 -8.12 2.76
CA VAL A 10 -6.29 -8.63 2.83
C VAL A 10 -6.29 -10.11 2.48
N ARG A 11 -5.46 -10.51 1.53
CA ARG A 11 -5.28 -11.90 1.11
C ARG A 11 -3.82 -12.29 0.96
N ARG A 12 -3.60 -13.58 0.69
CA ARG A 12 -2.28 -14.14 0.32
C ARG A 12 -2.35 -14.73 -1.07
N ALA A 13 -1.33 -14.48 -1.88
CA ALA A 13 -1.14 -15.10 -3.18
C ALA A 13 0.11 -15.99 -3.17
N GLU A 14 0.13 -16.96 -4.09
CA GLU A 14 1.25 -17.89 -4.24
C GLU A 14 2.33 -17.40 -5.21
N SER A 15 1.98 -16.42 -6.05
CA SER A 15 2.82 -15.89 -7.11
C SER A 15 2.63 -14.38 -7.17
N THR A 16 3.72 -13.63 -6.98
CA THR A 16 3.71 -12.17 -7.10
C THR A 16 3.44 -11.76 -8.55
N THR A 17 4.02 -12.48 -9.52
CA THR A 17 3.81 -12.23 -10.94
C THR A 17 2.35 -12.40 -11.35
N ASP A 18 1.72 -13.51 -10.98
CA ASP A 18 0.32 -13.77 -11.37
C ASP A 18 -0.62 -12.79 -10.67
N LEU A 19 -0.35 -12.47 -9.39
CA LEU A 19 -1.09 -11.44 -8.68
C LEU A 19 -1.01 -10.09 -9.39
N LEU A 20 0.19 -9.62 -9.77
CA LEU A 20 0.35 -8.33 -10.43
C LEU A 20 -0.30 -8.31 -11.81
N ALA A 21 -0.24 -9.43 -12.56
CA ALA A 21 -0.94 -9.57 -13.83
C ALA A 21 -2.46 -9.49 -13.66
N ASP A 22 -3.02 -10.14 -12.62
CA ASP A 22 -4.45 -10.10 -12.30
C ASP A 22 -4.91 -8.70 -11.89
N LEU A 23 -4.10 -7.97 -11.12
CA LEU A 23 -4.41 -6.62 -10.66
C LEU A 23 -4.37 -5.58 -11.79
N HIS A 24 -3.55 -5.81 -12.81
CA HIS A 24 -3.40 -4.91 -13.95
C HIS A 24 -4.57 -4.98 -14.96
N HIS A 25 -5.79 -5.26 -14.49
CA HIS A 25 -6.95 -5.18 -15.35
C HIS A 25 -7.26 -3.71 -15.66
N SER A 26 -7.42 -3.38 -16.95
CA SER A 26 -7.72 -2.03 -17.37
C SER A 26 -9.20 -1.70 -17.12
N GLU A 27 -9.47 -0.82 -16.17
CA GLU A 27 -10.68 0.00 -16.24
C GLU A 27 -10.57 0.88 -17.49
N PRO A 28 -11.57 0.93 -18.38
CA PRO A 28 -11.44 1.55 -19.70
C PRO A 28 -10.92 3.00 -19.69
N ASP A 29 -11.24 3.74 -18.63
CA ASP A 29 -10.93 5.16 -18.47
C ASP A 29 -9.87 5.44 -17.39
N PHE A 30 -9.14 4.42 -16.93
CA PHE A 30 -8.09 4.57 -15.93
C PHE A 30 -6.80 3.86 -16.36
N ALA A 31 -5.78 4.64 -16.71
CA ALA A 31 -4.45 4.09 -16.99
C ALA A 31 -3.79 3.65 -15.66
N PRO A 32 -3.46 2.36 -15.48
CA PRO A 32 -2.83 1.91 -14.25
C PRO A 32 -1.45 2.51 -14.05
N TYR A 33 -1.10 2.85 -12.80
CA TYR A 33 0.21 3.38 -12.45
C TYR A 33 0.68 2.94 -11.05
N LEU A 34 1.99 3.02 -10.83
CA LEU A 34 2.61 2.87 -9.52
C LEU A 34 2.47 4.19 -8.75
N LEU A 35 1.77 4.19 -7.61
CA LEU A 35 1.64 5.37 -6.77
C LEU A 35 2.94 5.62 -5.99
N THR A 36 3.44 4.59 -5.29
CA THR A 36 4.67 4.62 -4.50
C THR A 36 5.15 3.20 -4.24
N ALA A 37 6.41 3.04 -3.85
CA ALA A 37 6.98 1.77 -3.43
C ALA A 37 7.96 1.94 -2.25
N TRP A 38 8.49 0.82 -1.75
CA TRP A 38 9.54 0.78 -0.73
C TRP A 38 10.83 1.48 -1.15
N SER A 39 11.11 1.53 -2.45
CA SER A 39 12.33 2.12 -3.03
C SER A 39 11.98 3.46 -3.67
N PRO A 40 12.64 4.56 -3.27
CA PRO A 40 12.38 5.88 -3.83
C PRO A 40 12.77 5.99 -5.31
N GLU A 41 13.58 5.06 -5.82
CA GLU A 41 13.96 4.98 -7.23
C GLU A 41 12.84 4.40 -8.12
N LEU A 42 11.83 3.73 -7.54
CA LEU A 42 10.68 3.22 -8.27
C LEU A 42 9.57 4.27 -8.25
N THR A 43 9.31 4.91 -9.39
CA THR A 43 8.36 6.03 -9.48
C THR A 43 7.24 5.77 -10.48
N ALA A 44 6.16 6.54 -10.36
CA ALA A 44 5.00 6.49 -11.27
C ALA A 44 5.36 6.69 -12.75
N GLN A 45 6.49 7.36 -13.03
CA GLN A 45 6.96 7.67 -14.37
C GLN A 45 7.66 6.48 -15.05
N ASP A 46 8.06 5.46 -14.28
CA ASP A 46 8.56 4.23 -14.86
C ASP A 46 7.35 3.43 -15.36
N THR A 47 7.29 3.16 -16.67
CA THR A 47 6.37 2.14 -17.19
C THR A 47 6.74 0.83 -16.51
N VAL A 48 6.10 0.52 -15.40
CA VAL A 48 6.47 -0.62 -14.58
C VAL A 48 6.14 -1.88 -15.36
N VAL A 49 7.18 -2.51 -15.89
CA VAL A 49 7.08 -3.85 -16.45
C VAL A 49 6.76 -4.76 -15.26
N LEU A 50 5.50 -5.17 -15.10
CA LEU A 50 5.03 -5.93 -13.93
C LEU A 50 5.90 -7.16 -13.59
N PRO A 51 6.42 -7.94 -14.57
CA PRO A 51 7.38 -8.99 -14.27
C PRO A 51 8.66 -8.50 -13.59
N TYR A 52 9.16 -7.31 -13.95
CA TYR A 52 10.33 -6.72 -13.32
C TYR A 52 10.02 -6.28 -11.88
N LEU A 53 8.86 -5.67 -11.65
CA LEU A 53 8.41 -5.36 -10.28
C LEU A 53 8.27 -6.61 -9.42
N ALA A 54 7.71 -7.69 -9.97
CA ALA A 54 7.60 -8.97 -9.26
C ALA A 54 8.99 -9.49 -8.84
N LEU A 55 9.98 -9.45 -9.74
CA LEU A 55 11.36 -9.85 -9.43
C LEU A 55 11.96 -9.01 -8.29
N LEU A 56 11.75 -7.69 -8.31
CA LEU A 56 12.24 -6.81 -7.25
C LEU A 56 11.54 -7.09 -5.92
N LEU A 57 10.22 -7.30 -5.92
CA LEU A 57 9.47 -7.65 -4.72
C LEU A 57 9.93 -9.00 -4.13
N ASP A 58 10.19 -10.00 -4.97
CA ASP A 58 10.57 -11.37 -4.58
C ASP A 58 12.06 -11.55 -4.24
N GLU A 59 12.91 -10.53 -4.41
CA GLU A 59 14.35 -10.65 -4.16
C GLU A 59 14.68 -11.15 -2.73
N PRO A 60 14.08 -10.64 -1.65
CA PRO A 60 14.37 -11.13 -0.30
C PRO A 60 13.97 -12.59 -0.10
N LEU A 61 12.93 -13.04 -0.79
CA LEU A 61 12.53 -14.44 -0.82
C LEU A 61 13.58 -15.31 -1.54
N ALA A 62 14.06 -14.88 -2.70
CA ALA A 62 15.11 -15.58 -3.44
C ALA A 62 16.40 -15.71 -2.61
N LEU A 63 16.74 -14.69 -1.83
CA LEU A 63 17.92 -14.66 -0.96
C LEU A 63 17.74 -15.41 0.36
N ARG A 64 16.52 -15.81 0.73
CA ARG A 64 16.26 -16.42 2.04
C ARG A 64 16.99 -17.74 2.25
N LYS A 65 16.86 -18.68 1.31
CA LYS A 65 17.52 -20.00 1.43
C LYS A 65 19.03 -19.87 1.55
N PRO A 66 19.75 -19.14 0.67
CA PRO A 66 21.20 -19.01 0.80
C PRO A 66 21.64 -18.26 2.07
N ARG A 67 20.83 -17.32 2.60
CA ARG A 67 21.22 -16.55 3.80
C ARG A 67 20.85 -17.19 5.14
N THR A 68 19.76 -17.97 5.17
CA THR A 68 19.20 -18.50 6.43
C THR A 68 19.21 -20.03 6.49
N GLY A 69 19.47 -20.72 5.38
CA GLY A 69 19.33 -22.17 5.27
C GLY A 69 17.89 -22.68 5.16
N HIS A 70 16.89 -21.81 5.21
CA HIS A 70 15.46 -22.18 5.24
C HIS A 70 14.73 -21.74 3.98
N THR A 71 13.93 -22.65 3.40
CA THR A 71 12.96 -22.32 2.34
C THR A 71 11.71 -21.69 2.97
N ALA A 72 11.07 -20.76 2.26
CA ALA A 72 9.79 -20.19 2.68
C ALA A 72 8.59 -21.00 2.14
N SER A 73 7.40 -20.76 2.68
CA SER A 73 6.16 -21.41 2.20
C SER A 73 5.73 -20.87 0.83
N ARG A 74 4.67 -21.42 0.21
CA ARG A 74 4.20 -20.94 -1.09
C ARG A 74 3.37 -19.66 -1.03
N ARG A 75 2.86 -19.23 0.14
CA ARG A 75 1.93 -18.09 0.26
C ARG A 75 2.60 -16.89 0.90
N LEU A 76 3.42 -16.19 0.12
CA LEU A 76 4.32 -15.14 0.60
C LEU A 76 3.98 -13.76 0.10
N THR A 77 3.12 -13.66 -0.91
CA THR A 77 2.70 -12.36 -1.42
C THR A 77 1.49 -11.92 -0.62
N TRP A 78 1.67 -10.87 0.16
CA TRP A 78 0.63 -10.13 0.85
C TRP A 78 -0.02 -9.16 -0.13
N HIS A 79 -1.34 -9.08 -0.10
CA HIS A 79 -2.10 -8.16 -0.93
C HIS A 79 -3.22 -7.54 -0.11
N CYS A 80 -3.31 -6.22 -0.14
CA CYS A 80 -4.39 -5.44 0.45
C CYS A 80 -5.07 -4.60 -0.63
N ALA A 81 -6.32 -4.95 -0.94
CA ALA A 81 -7.17 -4.16 -1.81
C ALA A 81 -8.03 -3.24 -0.95
N ILE A 82 -7.96 -1.93 -1.22
CA ILE A 82 -8.78 -0.91 -0.57
C ILE A 82 -9.66 -0.26 -1.62
N ARG A 83 -10.95 -0.12 -1.32
CA ARG A 83 -11.96 0.47 -2.21
C ARG A 83 -12.77 1.52 -1.47
N ASN A 84 -12.77 2.74 -1.99
CA ASN A 84 -13.60 3.84 -1.49
C ASN A 84 -15.03 3.72 -2.04
N THR A 85 -16.01 3.62 -1.14
CA THR A 85 -17.43 3.45 -1.47
C THR A 85 -18.27 4.71 -1.24
N THR A 86 -17.64 5.82 -0.85
CA THR A 86 -18.34 7.04 -0.40
C THR A 86 -18.74 7.98 -1.54
N GLY A 87 -18.08 7.85 -2.70
CA GLY A 87 -18.18 8.79 -3.81
C GLY A 87 -17.39 10.10 -3.61
N VAL A 88 -16.75 10.30 -2.45
CA VAL A 88 -15.76 11.36 -2.25
C VAL A 88 -14.46 10.95 -2.95
N GLU A 89 -13.95 11.80 -3.84
CA GLU A 89 -12.66 11.55 -4.50
C GLU A 89 -11.52 11.73 -3.50
N LEU A 90 -10.55 10.82 -3.56
CA LEU A 90 -9.28 10.90 -2.84
C LEU A 90 -8.17 11.13 -3.85
N ASP A 91 -7.32 12.11 -3.59
CA ASP A 91 -6.16 12.40 -4.45
C ASP A 91 -4.97 11.49 -4.13
N ASP A 92 -3.88 11.62 -4.89
CA ASP A 92 -2.70 10.78 -4.70
C ASP A 92 -2.01 11.01 -3.34
N ASP A 93 -2.13 12.20 -2.75
CA ASP A 93 -1.58 12.49 -1.41
C ASP A 93 -2.40 11.73 -0.35
N ASP A 94 -3.73 11.73 -0.47
CA ASP A 94 -4.63 10.94 0.40
C ASP A 94 -4.33 9.42 0.30
N TRP A 95 -4.19 8.89 -0.92
CA TRP A 95 -3.86 7.48 -1.12
C TRP A 95 -2.45 7.13 -0.60
N TYR A 96 -1.50 8.05 -0.72
CA TYR A 96 -0.16 7.87 -0.18
C TYR A 96 -0.17 7.82 1.35
N GLU A 97 -0.91 8.72 2.00
CA GLU A 97 -1.07 8.72 3.46
C GLU A 97 -1.71 7.42 3.95
N LEU A 98 -2.84 7.01 3.36
CA LEU A 98 -3.50 5.74 3.68
C LEU A 98 -2.58 4.53 3.47
N THR A 99 -1.76 4.54 2.41
CA THR A 99 -0.77 3.49 2.17
C THR A 99 0.18 3.36 3.36
N ARG A 100 0.71 4.48 3.88
CA ARG A 100 1.66 4.48 4.99
C ARG A 100 1.04 3.98 6.29
N GLU A 101 -0.16 4.43 6.61
CA GLU A 101 -0.89 3.97 7.80
C GLU A 101 -1.14 2.46 7.77
N VAL A 102 -1.56 1.93 6.62
CA VAL A 102 -1.80 0.48 6.47
C VAL A 102 -0.50 -0.32 6.59
N LEU A 103 0.59 0.14 5.98
CA LEU A 103 1.88 -0.55 6.03
C LEU A 103 2.46 -0.62 7.45
N ASP A 104 2.35 0.48 8.20
CA ASP A 104 2.78 0.56 9.59
C ASP A 104 1.93 -0.36 10.48
N ALA A 105 0.60 -0.19 10.44
CA ALA A 105 -0.33 -0.96 11.28
C ALA A 105 -0.25 -2.47 11.04
N THR A 106 0.07 -2.90 9.81
CA THR A 106 0.17 -4.32 9.44
C THR A 106 1.54 -4.93 9.71
N GLY A 107 2.56 -4.11 9.99
CA GLY A 107 3.94 -4.55 10.19
C GLY A 107 4.66 -4.96 8.90
N ILE A 108 4.18 -4.50 7.74
CA ILE A 108 4.88 -4.64 6.45
C ILE A 108 6.06 -3.67 6.40
N GLU A 109 5.84 -2.41 6.76
CA GLU A 109 6.88 -1.38 6.92
C GLU A 109 6.61 -0.59 8.21
N PRO A 110 6.95 -1.15 9.38
CA PRO A 110 6.87 -0.42 10.63
C PRO A 110 8.05 0.57 10.76
N ASP A 111 7.81 1.77 11.30
CA ASP A 111 8.82 2.74 11.79
C ASP A 111 10.14 2.82 10.98
N ASP A 112 10.10 3.27 9.71
CA ASP A 112 11.27 3.49 8.85
C ASP A 112 12.30 2.33 8.87
N ASP A 113 11.83 1.10 9.12
CA ASP A 113 12.69 -0.06 9.30
C ASP A 113 13.41 -0.38 7.99
N PRO A 114 14.75 -0.20 7.91
CA PRO A 114 15.47 -0.40 6.64
C PRO A 114 15.48 -1.87 6.21
N ALA A 115 15.11 -2.79 7.09
CA ALA A 115 14.94 -4.20 6.82
C ALA A 115 13.48 -4.60 6.62
N ALA A 116 12.53 -3.66 6.51
CA ALA A 116 11.11 -3.91 6.23
C ALA A 116 10.88 -4.78 4.98
N CYS A 117 9.65 -5.21 4.79
CA CYS A 117 9.25 -5.89 3.57
C CYS A 117 9.39 -4.98 2.35
N ARG A 118 9.59 -5.57 1.17
CA ARG A 118 9.43 -4.84 -0.07
C ARG A 118 7.96 -4.81 -0.45
N TRP A 119 7.46 -3.63 -0.84
CA TRP A 119 6.04 -3.40 -1.08
C TRP A 119 5.79 -2.32 -2.15
N ALA A 120 4.74 -2.47 -2.94
CA ALA A 120 4.34 -1.49 -3.95
C ALA A 120 2.85 -1.15 -3.80
N ALA A 121 2.51 0.12 -3.96
CA ALA A 121 1.16 0.64 -4.00
C ALA A 121 0.79 0.99 -5.45
N LEU A 122 -0.24 0.34 -5.95
CA LEU A 122 -0.68 0.41 -7.35
C LEU A 122 -2.07 1.03 -7.41
N ARG A 123 -2.26 1.90 -8.40
CA ARG A 123 -3.54 2.48 -8.76
C ARG A 123 -3.97 1.81 -10.06
N ASN A 124 -5.01 0.99 -9.99
CA ASN A 124 -5.61 0.32 -11.15
C ASN A 124 -7.01 0.84 -11.47
N GLN A 125 -7.58 1.65 -10.57
CA GLN A 125 -8.93 2.19 -10.67
C GLN A 125 -9.05 3.49 -9.87
N ALA A 126 -9.94 4.40 -10.26
CA ALA A 126 -10.05 5.73 -9.64
C ALA A 126 -10.38 5.70 -8.13
N ASN A 127 -11.23 4.77 -7.70
CA ASN A 127 -11.68 4.65 -6.32
C ASN A 127 -10.94 3.56 -5.52
N GLY A 128 -9.82 3.03 -6.03
CA GLY A 128 -9.18 1.87 -5.41
C GLY A 128 -7.66 1.90 -5.42
N LEU A 129 -7.10 1.27 -4.40
CA LEU A 129 -5.68 1.13 -4.17
C LEU A 129 -5.39 -0.35 -3.92
N ASP A 130 -4.34 -0.87 -4.54
CA ASP A 130 -3.84 -2.22 -4.31
C ASP A 130 -2.41 -2.14 -3.77
N ILE A 131 -2.19 -2.63 -2.55
CA ILE A 131 -0.86 -2.71 -1.93
C ILE A 131 -0.40 -4.16 -2.00
N VAL A 132 0.76 -4.39 -2.60
CA VAL A 132 1.37 -5.72 -2.76
C VAL A 132 2.69 -5.73 -2.02
N ALA A 133 2.95 -6.77 -1.23
CA ALA A 133 4.22 -6.91 -0.51
C ALA A 133 4.67 -8.37 -0.45
N THR A 134 5.97 -8.61 -0.34
CA THR A 134 6.48 -9.92 0.05
C THR A 134 6.70 -9.97 1.55
N VAL A 135 6.12 -10.97 2.22
CA VAL A 135 6.18 -11.07 3.69
C VAL A 135 7.55 -11.52 4.23
N ILE A 136 8.50 -11.70 3.32
CA ILE A 136 9.92 -11.88 3.65
C ILE A 136 10.58 -10.51 3.59
N ARG A 137 11.06 -10.09 4.75
CA ARG A 137 11.79 -8.84 4.97
C ARG A 137 13.11 -8.81 4.22
N GLN A 138 13.68 -7.62 4.04
CA GLN A 138 14.98 -7.46 3.37
C GLN A 138 16.14 -8.16 4.10
N ASP A 139 16.04 -8.36 5.43
CA ASP A 139 16.96 -9.19 6.21
C ASP A 139 16.71 -10.71 6.07
N CYS A 140 15.80 -11.09 5.16
CA CYS A 140 15.33 -12.45 4.86
C CYS A 140 14.53 -13.13 5.99
N ARG A 141 14.15 -12.41 7.04
CA ARG A 141 13.28 -12.92 8.10
C ARG A 141 11.81 -12.75 7.72
N TRP A 142 10.92 -13.41 8.47
CA TRP A 142 9.49 -13.21 8.32
C TRP A 142 9.07 -11.87 8.94
N ALA A 143 8.19 -11.13 8.27
CA ALA A 143 7.47 -10.04 8.91
C ALA A 143 6.51 -10.56 9.98
N ARG A 144 6.20 -9.70 10.97
CA ARG A 144 5.30 -10.02 12.08
C ARG A 144 3.87 -9.61 11.74
N LEU A 145 3.19 -10.43 10.95
CA LEU A 145 1.87 -10.12 10.37
C LEU A 145 0.69 -10.67 11.16
N HIS A 146 0.77 -10.68 12.49
CA HIS A 146 -0.35 -11.16 13.31
C HIS A 146 -1.54 -10.19 13.17
N ASN A 147 -2.72 -10.73 12.87
CA ASN A 147 -3.96 -9.97 12.68
C ASN A 147 -3.86 -8.83 11.65
N ASP A 148 -3.00 -8.98 10.65
CA ASP A 148 -2.78 -7.98 9.61
C ASP A 148 -4.09 -7.55 8.90
N ALA A 149 -5.01 -8.48 8.61
CA ALA A 149 -6.30 -8.15 8.02
C ALA A 149 -7.21 -7.31 8.94
N TYR A 150 -7.06 -7.44 10.25
CA TYR A 150 -7.77 -6.60 11.22
C TYR A 150 -7.11 -5.22 11.31
N PHE A 151 -5.78 -5.16 11.42
CA PHE A 151 -5.06 -3.89 11.51
C PHE A 151 -5.16 -3.05 10.23
N ALA A 152 -5.13 -3.66 9.04
CA ALA A 152 -5.37 -2.96 7.79
C ALA A 152 -6.77 -2.31 7.75
N ARG A 153 -7.80 -3.04 8.22
CA ARG A 153 -9.16 -2.50 8.31
C ARG A 153 -9.29 -1.40 9.37
N SER A 154 -8.58 -1.53 10.50
CA SER A 154 -8.54 -0.49 11.53
C SER A 154 -7.93 0.79 10.97
N ALA A 155 -6.76 0.71 10.34
CA ALA A 155 -6.13 1.86 9.70
C ALA A 155 -7.04 2.52 8.65
N CYS A 156 -7.73 1.73 7.82
CA CYS A 156 -8.72 2.28 6.88
C CYS A 156 -9.90 2.96 7.59
N ALA A 157 -10.33 2.47 8.75
CA ALA A 157 -11.41 3.08 9.52
C ALA A 157 -10.97 4.38 10.20
N ASP A 158 -9.75 4.39 10.75
CA ASP A 158 -9.14 5.57 11.38
C ASP A 158 -8.92 6.68 10.34
N PHE A 159 -8.33 6.35 9.18
CA PHE A 159 -8.19 7.27 8.05
C PHE A 159 -9.54 7.83 7.59
N ALA A 160 -10.55 6.96 7.43
CA ALA A 160 -11.87 7.38 7.00
C ALA A 160 -12.52 8.36 7.98
N TYR A 161 -12.31 8.17 9.29
CA TYR A 161 -12.78 9.10 10.33
C TYR A 161 -12.05 10.45 10.26
N ASP A 162 -10.73 10.43 10.14
CA ASP A 162 -9.91 11.65 10.10
C ASP A 162 -10.18 12.50 8.85
N HIS A 163 -10.48 11.83 7.72
CA HIS A 163 -10.86 12.48 6.46
C HIS A 163 -12.39 12.68 6.31
N ARG A 164 -13.19 12.31 7.33
CA ARG A 164 -14.66 12.46 7.37
C ARG A 164 -15.40 11.81 6.20
N LEU A 165 -14.90 10.65 5.77
CA LEU A 165 -15.50 9.85 4.70
C LEU A 165 -16.77 9.12 5.17
N ASP A 166 -17.02 9.07 6.47
CA ASP A 166 -18.21 8.50 7.11
C ASP A 166 -19.40 9.47 7.20
N GLU A 167 -19.23 10.74 6.84
CA GLU A 167 -20.30 11.75 6.84
C GLU A 167 -21.11 11.72 5.51
N PRO A 168 -22.41 11.39 5.51
CA PRO A 168 -23.21 11.45 4.29
C PRO A 168 -23.45 12.89 3.84
N GLY A 169 -22.91 13.26 2.67
CA GLY A 169 -23.43 14.39 1.87
C GLY A 169 -22.61 15.69 1.84
N ARG A 170 -21.28 15.66 1.95
CA ARG A 170 -20.47 16.84 1.62
C ARG A 170 -19.84 16.69 0.23
N LEU A 171 -20.37 17.43 -0.76
CA LEU A 171 -19.65 17.71 -2.00
C LEU A 171 -18.25 18.28 -1.66
N PRO A 172 -17.18 17.87 -2.36
CA PRO A 172 -15.84 18.33 -2.02
C PRO A 172 -15.77 19.86 -2.09
N ALA A 173 -15.23 20.47 -1.04
CA ALA A 173 -14.86 21.87 -1.09
C ALA A 173 -13.69 22.00 -2.09
N ILE A 174 -13.96 22.63 -3.24
CA ILE A 174 -12.95 23.08 -4.18
C ILE A 174 -11.77 23.73 -3.45
N SER A 175 -10.57 23.25 -3.77
CA SER A 175 -9.32 23.47 -3.05
C SER A 175 -9.03 24.93 -2.67
N GLY A 176 -8.63 25.14 -1.42
CA GLY A 176 -7.95 26.34 -0.94
C GLY A 176 -6.77 25.95 -0.06
N ARG A 177 -5.60 25.75 -0.67
CA ARG A 177 -4.34 25.41 0.00
C ARG A 177 -3.90 26.54 0.94
N ALA A 178 -3.59 26.21 2.20
CA ALA A 178 -2.36 26.61 2.92
C ALA A 178 -2.37 26.09 4.37
N LYS A 179 -1.70 24.96 4.66
CA LYS A 179 -1.19 24.70 6.02
C LYS A 179 0.18 25.36 6.14
N SER A 180 0.25 26.40 6.95
CA SER A 180 1.46 27.13 7.31
C SER A 180 2.36 26.23 8.16
N ARG A 181 3.54 25.87 7.65
CA ARG A 181 4.61 25.28 8.47
C ARG A 181 5.29 26.42 9.25
N ASN A 182 5.15 26.38 10.57
CA ASN A 182 5.92 27.23 11.49
C ASN A 182 7.41 26.86 11.40
N LEU A 183 8.19 27.69 10.72
CA LEU A 183 9.65 27.66 10.79
C LEU A 183 10.07 28.50 12.02
N ARG A 184 10.43 27.83 13.12
CA ARG A 184 11.17 28.50 14.20
C ARG A 184 12.63 28.64 13.75
N ILE A 185 12.99 29.85 13.35
CA ILE A 185 14.37 30.28 13.18
C ILE A 185 14.96 30.48 14.58
N LEU A 186 15.97 29.71 14.93
CA LEU A 186 16.92 30.05 15.99
C LEU A 186 18.06 30.84 15.36
N SER A 187 18.35 32.02 15.90
CA SER A 187 19.69 32.62 16.06
C SER A 187 19.58 34.11 16.46
N PRO A 188 20.65 34.74 16.98
CA PRO A 188 22.04 34.26 17.09
C PRO A 188 22.43 33.75 18.49
#